data_AF-A0A958CN73-F1
#
_entry.id   AF-A0A958CN73-F1
#
_cell.length_a   1.000
_cell.length_b   1.000
_cell.length_c   1.000
_cell.angle_alpha   90.00
_cell.angle_beta   90.00
_cell.angle_gamma   90.00
#
_symmetry.space_group_name_H-M   'P 1'
#
loop_
_entity.id
_entity.type
_entity.pdbx_description
1 polymer ?
#
loop_
_entity_poly.entity_id
_entity_poly.type
_entity_poly.pdbx_seq_one_letter_code
_entity_poly.pdbx_strand_id
1 'polypeptide(L)'
;MNFHARSILQSLLDETAFPTADCRACQDLLSAYVDAELNGSDAASAFPTVHEHLAGCTTCGPIYAELKALLALEQSEELVMPPVAATFDFSYLPQPATMPESEPQPSGQPWRLDALGRLIIQFSADLLRSLQGPSLQPGYLKGDASQPLTYALTGTVADLDVRISAEPARRNPDRYDVEVDVDIPSRGGWPNLAGSVVVLLVQSEEFDRQETDAFGKALFEN
;
A
#
# COMPACT_ATOMS: atom_id res chain seq x y z
N MET A 1 38.05 8.63 35.50
CA MET A 1 37.02 7.82 36.19
C MET A 1 35.79 7.68 35.29
N ASN A 2 35.87 6.91 34.19
CA ASN A 2 34.79 6.78 33.19
C ASN A 2 34.59 5.31 32.74
N PHE A 3 34.63 4.37 33.67
CA PHE A 3 34.40 2.93 33.37
C PHE A 3 33.04 2.39 33.85
N HIS A 4 32.31 3.12 34.70
CA HIS A 4 31.03 2.63 35.23
C HIS A 4 29.82 2.85 34.30
N ALA A 5 29.74 3.99 33.61
CA ALA A 5 28.57 4.30 32.77
C ALA A 5 28.43 3.35 31.56
N ARG A 6 29.56 2.88 31.01
CA ARG A 6 29.56 1.95 29.87
C ARG A 6 29.12 0.55 30.27
N SER A 7 29.40 0.11 31.51
CA SER A 7 29.01 -1.21 32.01
C SER A 7 27.51 -1.31 32.30
N ILE A 8 26.88 -0.23 32.77
CA ILE A 8 25.45 -0.22 33.08
C ILE A 8 24.60 -0.23 31.80
N LEU A 9 25.00 0.56 30.80
CA LEU A 9 24.33 0.56 29.49
C LEU A 9 24.51 -0.78 28.76
N GLN A 10 25.66 -1.43 28.90
CA GLN A 10 25.88 -2.77 28.33
C GLN A 10 24.98 -3.82 29.02
N SER A 11 24.87 -3.81 30.35
CA SER A 11 23.97 -4.73 31.08
C SER A 11 22.48 -4.49 30.81
N LEU A 12 22.05 -3.24 30.60
CA LEU A 12 20.67 -2.93 30.19
C LEU A 12 20.34 -3.40 28.76
N LEU A 13 21.36 -3.55 27.91
CA LEU A 13 21.20 -4.03 26.53
C LEU A 13 21.43 -5.56 26.40
N ASP A 14 22.13 -6.18 27.36
CA ASP A 14 22.41 -7.62 27.39
C ASP A 14 21.27 -8.46 28.00
N GLU A 15 20.28 -7.86 28.68
CA GLU A 15 19.08 -8.58 29.14
C GLU A 15 18.13 -8.97 28.00
N THR A 16 18.35 -8.49 26.78
CA THR A 16 17.63 -8.94 25.60
C THR A 16 18.44 -10.00 24.87
N ALA A 17 18.38 -11.24 25.37
CA ALA A 17 18.56 -12.39 24.49
C ALA A 17 17.54 -12.22 23.36
N PHE A 18 18.01 -11.88 22.16
CA PHE A 18 17.14 -11.70 21.00
C PHE A 18 16.25 -12.93 20.87
N PRO A 19 14.92 -12.75 20.73
CA PRO A 19 14.02 -13.88 20.60
C PRO A 19 14.50 -14.76 19.44
N THR A 20 14.68 -16.05 19.71
CA THR A 20 14.94 -17.01 18.65
C THR A 20 13.80 -16.97 17.63
N ALA A 21 14.03 -17.44 16.40
CA ALA A 21 12.98 -17.46 15.38
C ALA A 21 11.67 -18.11 15.89
N ASP A 22 11.80 -19.14 16.74
CA ASP A 22 10.68 -19.83 17.38
C ASP A 22 9.93 -18.96 18.40
N CYS A 23 10.64 -18.10 19.16
CA CYS A 23 10.02 -17.15 20.07
C CYS A 23 9.20 -16.11 19.32
N ARG A 24 9.68 -15.64 18.15
CA ARG A 24 8.95 -14.65 17.35
C ARG A 24 7.65 -15.22 16.81
N ALA A 25 7.68 -16.42 16.25
CA ALA A 25 6.48 -17.10 15.77
C ALA A 25 5.46 -17.35 16.91
N CYS A 26 5.93 -17.64 18.13
CA CYS A 26 5.08 -17.74 19.32
C CYS A 26 4.44 -16.38 19.66
N GLN A 27 5.24 -15.31 19.72
CA GLN A 27 4.76 -13.96 20.07
C GLN A 27 3.73 -13.42 19.07
N ASP A 28 3.92 -13.68 17.77
CA ASP A 28 2.99 -13.25 16.71
C ASP A 28 1.58 -13.89 16.86
N LEU A 29 1.49 -15.06 17.52
CA LEU A 29 0.24 -15.80 17.74
C LEU A 29 -0.28 -15.71 19.19
N LEU A 30 0.46 -15.05 20.08
CA LEU A 30 0.22 -15.11 21.51
C LEU A 30 -1.08 -14.42 21.93
N SER A 31 -1.44 -13.30 21.29
CA SER A 31 -2.71 -12.61 21.55
C SER A 31 -3.91 -13.49 21.21
N ALA A 32 -3.93 -14.09 20.02
CA ALA A 32 -4.99 -14.99 19.59
C ALA A 32 -5.13 -16.22 20.49
N TYR A 33 -4.02 -16.77 20.98
CA TYR A 33 -4.02 -17.86 21.96
C TYR A 33 -4.67 -17.43 23.29
N VAL A 34 -4.27 -16.27 23.84
CA VAL A 34 -4.81 -15.74 25.09
C VAL A 34 -6.30 -15.41 24.95
N ASP A 35 -6.71 -14.83 23.84
CA ASP A 35 -8.12 -14.54 23.55
C ASP A 35 -8.95 -15.82 23.52
N ALA A 36 -8.47 -16.88 22.85
CA ALA A 36 -9.15 -18.17 22.84
C ALA A 36 -9.31 -18.74 24.26
N GLU A 37 -8.27 -18.62 25.09
CA GLU A 37 -8.29 -19.11 26.48
C GLU A 37 -9.28 -18.31 27.36
N LEU A 38 -9.27 -16.97 27.25
CA LEU A 38 -10.18 -16.11 28.02
C LEU A 38 -11.65 -16.28 27.60
N ASN A 39 -11.89 -16.57 26.31
CA ASN A 39 -13.22 -16.89 25.79
C ASN A 39 -13.68 -18.33 26.12
N GLY A 40 -12.92 -19.09 26.90
CA GLY A 40 -13.25 -20.46 27.32
C GLY A 40 -13.15 -21.51 26.20
N SER A 41 -12.46 -21.18 25.10
CA SER A 41 -12.17 -22.12 24.02
C SER A 41 -10.93 -22.96 24.36
N ASP A 42 -10.81 -24.15 23.75
CA ASP A 42 -9.64 -25.00 23.92
C ASP A 42 -8.43 -24.47 23.13
N ALA A 43 -7.78 -23.45 23.68
CA ALA A 43 -6.63 -22.78 23.08
C ALA A 43 -5.45 -23.72 22.86
N ALA A 44 -5.27 -24.74 23.72
CA ALA A 44 -4.18 -25.71 23.60
C ALA A 44 -4.34 -26.60 22.35
N SER A 45 -5.56 -27.01 22.04
CA SER A 45 -5.85 -27.76 20.81
C SER A 45 -5.80 -26.89 19.55
N ALA A 46 -6.20 -25.63 19.65
CA ALA A 46 -6.20 -24.70 18.51
C ALA A 46 -4.79 -24.21 18.14
N PHE A 47 -3.91 -24.05 19.14
CA PHE A 47 -2.54 -23.56 18.97
C PHE A 47 -1.52 -24.46 19.71
N PRO A 48 -1.36 -25.72 19.27
CA PRO A 48 -0.52 -26.69 19.97
C PRO A 48 0.95 -26.27 20.02
N THR A 49 1.44 -25.59 18.97
CA THR A 49 2.82 -25.10 18.88
C THR A 49 3.11 -23.98 19.88
N VAL A 50 2.16 -23.06 20.09
CA VAL A 50 2.27 -21.98 21.08
C VAL A 50 2.23 -22.58 22.49
N HIS A 51 1.29 -23.50 22.73
CA HIS A 51 1.15 -24.16 24.02
C HIS A 51 2.42 -24.93 24.42
N GLU A 52 2.99 -25.72 23.51
CA GLU A 52 4.25 -26.44 23.72
C GLU A 52 5.41 -25.47 23.96
N HIS A 53 5.50 -24.39 23.18
CA HIS A 53 6.56 -23.40 23.34
C HIS A 53 6.50 -22.69 24.70
N LEU A 54 5.30 -22.30 25.15
CA LEU A 54 5.10 -21.66 26.46
C LEU A 54 5.49 -22.58 27.62
N ALA A 55 5.35 -23.90 27.47
CA ALA A 55 5.78 -24.86 28.49
C ALA A 55 7.32 -24.96 28.63
N GLY A 56 8.06 -24.68 27.56
CA GLY A 56 9.52 -24.82 27.54
C GLY A 56 10.31 -23.51 27.54
N CYS A 57 9.69 -22.38 27.18
CA CYS A 57 10.38 -21.12 26.96
C CYS A 57 10.28 -20.18 28.17
N THR A 58 11.43 -19.89 28.80
CA THR A 58 11.52 -18.97 29.95
C THR A 58 11.27 -17.51 29.58
N THR A 59 11.39 -17.15 28.30
CA THR A 59 11.19 -15.77 27.82
C THR A 59 9.73 -15.47 27.48
N CYS A 60 9.01 -16.42 26.86
CA CYS A 60 7.63 -16.20 26.44
C CYS A 60 6.62 -16.37 27.59
N GLY A 61 6.95 -17.14 28.62
CA GLY A 61 6.08 -17.34 29.79
C GLY A 61 5.70 -16.04 30.52
N PRO A 62 6.65 -15.15 30.88
CA PRO A 62 6.34 -13.86 31.49
C PRO A 62 5.47 -12.96 30.59
N ILE A 63 5.78 -12.89 29.29
CA ILE A 63 5.03 -12.08 28.31
C ILE A 63 3.58 -12.58 28.21
N TYR A 64 3.38 -13.90 28.17
CA TYR A 64 2.05 -14.52 28.19
C TYR A 64 1.28 -14.14 29.46
N ALA A 65 1.90 -14.24 30.63
CA ALA A 65 1.25 -13.93 31.89
C ALA A 65 0.82 -12.46 31.99
N GLU A 66 1.68 -11.53 31.56
CA GLU A 66 1.37 -10.10 31.50
C GLU A 66 0.24 -9.80 30.51
N LEU A 67 0.34 -10.33 29.29
CA LEU A 67 -0.68 -10.13 28.26
C LEU A 67 -2.04 -10.66 28.71
N LYS A 68 -2.08 -11.86 29.30
CA LYS A 68 -3.31 -12.46 29.84
C LYS A 68 -3.91 -11.64 30.97
N ALA A 69 -3.08 -11.10 31.85
CA ALA A 69 -3.56 -10.22 32.92
C ALA A 69 -4.17 -8.93 32.35
N LEU A 70 -3.53 -8.31 31.36
CA LEU A 70 -4.05 -7.09 30.70
C LEU A 70 -5.37 -7.34 29.98
N LEU A 71 -5.47 -8.41 29.19
CA LEU A 71 -6.69 -8.74 28.45
C LEU A 71 -7.84 -9.17 29.37
N ALA A 72 -7.53 -9.82 30.50
CA ALA A 72 -8.55 -10.12 31.52
C ALA A 72 -9.11 -8.84 32.17
N LEU A 73 -8.25 -7.83 32.43
CA LEU A 73 -8.70 -6.51 32.93
C LEU A 73 -9.53 -5.76 31.88
N GLU A 74 -9.20 -5.89 30.60
CA GLU A 74 -9.99 -5.32 29.50
C GLU A 74 -11.37 -5.96 29.42
N GLN A 75 -11.47 -7.29 29.45
CA GLN A 75 -12.75 -8.00 29.38
C GLN A 75 -13.64 -7.78 30.62
N SER A 76 -13.05 -7.52 31.78
CA SER A 76 -13.79 -7.21 33.02
C SER A 76 -14.20 -5.73 33.11
N GLU A 77 -13.86 -4.91 32.11
CA GLU A 77 -14.07 -3.45 32.10
C GLU A 77 -13.42 -2.74 33.32
N GLU A 78 -12.45 -3.38 33.97
CA GLU A 78 -11.74 -2.84 35.14
C GLU A 78 -10.62 -1.86 34.75
N LEU A 79 -10.30 -1.77 33.46
CA LEU A 79 -9.39 -0.76 32.95
C LEU A 79 -9.97 0.64 33.18
N VAL A 80 -9.36 1.38 34.10
CA VAL A 80 -9.72 2.76 34.37
C VAL A 80 -9.49 3.59 33.12
N MET A 81 -10.56 4.08 32.51
CA MET A 81 -10.47 5.04 31.43
C MET A 81 -9.74 6.29 31.96
N PRO A 82 -8.65 6.74 31.31
CA PRO A 82 -7.92 7.90 31.78
C PRO A 82 -8.88 9.11 31.82
N PRO A 83 -8.87 9.91 32.91
CA PRO A 83 -9.82 11.01 33.10
C PRO A 83 -9.67 12.13 32.06
N VAL A 84 -8.53 12.16 31.36
CA VAL A 84 -8.21 13.13 30.33
C VAL A 84 -7.68 12.36 29.13
N ALA A 85 -8.32 12.54 27.97
CA ALA A 85 -7.77 12.07 26.71
C ALA A 85 -6.45 12.80 26.44
N ALA A 86 -5.39 12.06 26.10
CA ALA A 86 -4.11 12.66 25.77
C ALA A 86 -4.27 13.57 24.54
N THR A 87 -4.04 14.87 24.73
CA THR A 87 -3.89 15.82 23.63
C THR A 87 -2.42 15.86 23.24
N PHE A 88 -2.11 15.27 22.10
CA PHE A 88 -0.77 15.37 21.53
C PHE A 88 -0.69 16.66 20.70
N ASP A 89 0.32 17.48 20.99
CA ASP A 89 0.65 18.62 20.13
C ASP A 89 1.48 18.11 18.95
N PHE A 90 0.89 18.14 17.76
CA PHE A 90 1.58 17.77 16.51
C PHE A 90 2.13 18.98 15.74
N SER A 91 2.22 20.15 16.37
CA SER A 91 2.71 21.39 15.74
C SER A 91 4.14 21.30 15.19
N TYR A 92 4.96 20.38 15.71
CA TYR A 92 6.32 20.14 15.25
C TYR A 92 6.41 19.19 14.05
N LEU A 93 5.36 18.39 13.78
CA LEU A 93 5.30 17.65 12.53
C LEU A 93 5.15 18.68 11.42
N PRO A 94 5.87 18.53 10.28
CA PRO A 94 5.51 19.30 9.10
C PRO A 94 4.03 19.01 8.86
N GLN A 95 3.19 20.02 9.05
CA GLN A 95 1.79 19.92 8.68
C GLN A 95 1.78 19.39 7.25
N PRO A 96 1.09 18.27 6.94
CA PRO A 96 0.75 18.03 5.55
C PRO A 96 0.11 19.33 5.11
N ALA A 97 0.78 20.04 4.20
CA ALA A 97 0.40 21.38 3.78
C ALA A 97 -1.10 21.33 3.62
N THR A 98 -1.82 22.09 4.46
CA THR A 98 -3.28 22.13 4.53
C THR A 98 -3.74 21.94 3.11
N MET A 99 -4.26 20.75 2.76
CA MET A 99 -4.56 20.48 1.36
C MET A 99 -5.54 21.58 1.03
N PRO A 100 -5.16 22.52 0.16
CA PRO A 100 -6.10 23.53 -0.24
C PRO A 100 -7.23 22.73 -0.87
N GLU A 101 -8.42 22.93 -0.32
CA GLU A 101 -9.65 22.67 -1.03
C GLU A 101 -9.50 23.41 -2.37
N SER A 102 -9.10 22.65 -3.39
CA SER A 102 -8.88 23.13 -4.76
C SER A 102 -7.81 24.23 -4.92
N GLU A 103 -6.53 23.97 -4.64
CA GLU A 103 -5.50 24.60 -5.50
C GLU A 103 -5.51 23.87 -6.85
N PRO A 104 -5.54 24.58 -7.99
CA PRO A 104 -5.21 23.97 -9.26
C PRO A 104 -3.75 23.50 -9.16
N GLN A 105 -3.58 22.19 -8.98
CA GLN A 105 -2.32 21.47 -9.15
C GLN A 105 -1.58 21.99 -10.38
N PRO A 106 -0.23 21.95 -10.39
CA PRO A 106 0.57 22.47 -11.49
C PRO A 106 0.01 21.95 -12.80
N SER A 107 -0.48 22.88 -13.62
CA SER A 107 -1.27 22.69 -14.83
C SER A 107 -0.46 22.09 -15.97
N GLY A 108 0.24 20.98 -15.70
CA GLY A 108 1.18 20.35 -16.61
C GLY A 108 1.47 18.89 -16.29
N GLN A 109 1.15 18.37 -15.10
CA GLN A 109 1.18 16.93 -14.86
C GLN A 109 -0.18 16.33 -15.22
N PRO A 110 -0.25 15.45 -16.25
CA PRO A 110 -1.49 14.89 -16.73
C PRO A 110 -2.01 13.75 -15.85
N TRP A 111 -1.49 13.59 -14.64
CA TRP A 111 -1.86 12.53 -13.71
C TRP A 111 -1.64 12.97 -12.26
N ARG A 112 -2.31 12.30 -11.32
CA ARG A 112 -2.18 12.50 -9.88
C ARG A 112 -2.62 11.25 -9.11
N LEU A 113 -2.15 11.08 -7.88
CA LEU A 113 -2.76 10.15 -6.92
C LEU A 113 -3.78 10.91 -6.06
N ASP A 114 -4.93 10.30 -5.78
CA ASP A 114 -5.87 10.86 -4.82
C ASP A 114 -5.58 10.43 -3.38
N ALA A 115 -6.39 10.91 -2.43
CA ALA A 115 -6.25 10.60 -1.00
C ALA A 115 -6.40 9.10 -0.66
N LEU A 116 -6.93 8.30 -1.59
CA LEU A 116 -7.09 6.84 -1.46
C LEU A 116 -5.97 6.08 -2.18
N GLY A 117 -4.98 6.77 -2.74
CA GLY A 117 -3.89 6.17 -3.52
C GLY A 117 -4.31 5.72 -4.92
N ARG A 118 -5.44 6.21 -5.45
CA ARG A 118 -5.91 5.89 -6.80
C ARG A 118 -5.21 6.78 -7.82
N LEU A 119 -4.69 6.19 -8.89
CA LEU A 119 -4.12 6.92 -10.01
C LEU A 119 -5.24 7.53 -10.87
N ILE A 120 -5.24 8.86 -10.94
CA ILE A 120 -6.12 9.65 -11.79
C ILE A 120 -5.27 10.22 -12.92
N ILE A 121 -5.64 9.93 -14.16
CA ILE A 121 -4.97 10.46 -15.36
C ILE A 121 -5.94 11.39 -16.06
N GLN A 122 -5.57 12.65 -16.20
CA GLN A 122 -6.33 13.66 -16.91
C GLN A 122 -5.85 13.74 -18.36
N PHE A 123 -6.67 13.23 -19.28
CA PHE A 123 -6.44 13.35 -20.72
C PHE A 123 -6.72 14.80 -21.19
N SER A 124 -5.76 15.69 -20.97
CA SER A 124 -5.81 17.07 -21.47
C SER A 124 -5.45 17.16 -22.95
N ALA A 125 -5.86 18.23 -23.62
CA ALA A 125 -5.44 18.50 -24.99
C ALA A 125 -3.90 18.57 -25.13
N ASP A 126 -3.20 18.99 -24.08
CA ASP A 126 -1.73 19.04 -24.06
C ASP A 126 -1.12 17.65 -23.89
N LEU A 127 -1.70 16.77 -23.07
CA LEU A 127 -1.32 15.35 -23.01
C LEU A 127 -1.52 14.70 -24.39
N LEU A 128 -2.72 14.87 -24.97
CA LEU A 128 -3.04 14.33 -26.30
C LEU A 128 -2.10 14.89 -27.38
N ARG A 129 -1.70 16.16 -27.29
CA ARG A 129 -0.71 16.76 -28.20
C ARG A 129 0.71 16.25 -27.95
N SER A 130 1.08 15.95 -26.70
CA SER A 130 2.38 15.33 -26.38
C SER A 130 2.45 13.86 -26.81
N LEU A 131 1.30 13.21 -26.86
CA LEU A 131 1.11 11.85 -27.36
C LEU A 131 1.19 11.79 -28.89
N GLN A 132 0.75 12.85 -29.58
CA GLN A 132 0.98 13.04 -31.01
C GLN A 132 2.47 13.30 -31.24
N GLY A 133 3.24 12.22 -31.45
CA GLY A 133 4.66 12.28 -31.77
C GLY A 133 4.97 13.26 -32.92
N PRO A 134 6.25 13.63 -33.13
CA PRO A 134 6.63 14.60 -34.14
C PRO A 134 6.05 14.21 -35.50
N SER A 135 5.33 15.13 -36.14
CA SER A 135 4.73 14.93 -37.45
C SER A 135 5.74 14.29 -38.40
N LEU A 136 5.47 13.06 -38.83
CA LEU A 136 6.38 12.32 -39.70
C LEU A 136 6.58 13.10 -41.00
N GLN A 137 7.84 13.32 -41.38
CA GLN A 137 8.16 13.90 -42.68
C GLN A 137 7.62 13.00 -43.79
N PRO A 138 7.14 13.58 -44.92
CA PRO A 138 6.41 12.85 -45.96
C PRO A 138 7.17 11.70 -46.64
N GLY A 139 8.46 11.51 -46.36
CA GLY A 139 9.27 10.40 -46.85
C GLY A 139 9.04 9.03 -46.17
N TYR A 140 8.25 8.96 -45.08
CA TYR A 140 8.02 7.74 -44.30
C TYR A 140 6.60 7.15 -44.39
N LEU A 141 5.77 7.60 -45.33
CA LEU A 141 4.44 7.01 -45.55
C LEU A 141 4.54 5.73 -46.38
N LYS A 142 4.94 4.63 -45.74
CA LYS A 142 4.70 3.28 -46.24
C LYS A 142 4.20 2.38 -45.11
N GLY A 143 2.91 2.54 -44.80
CA GLY A 143 2.20 1.73 -43.82
C GLY A 143 0.98 2.48 -43.30
N ASP A 144 -0.20 2.03 -43.69
CA ASP A 144 -1.51 2.57 -43.29
C ASP A 144 -1.86 2.08 -41.87
N ALA A 145 -0.96 2.34 -40.91
CA ALA A 145 -1.13 2.02 -39.51
C ALA A 145 -0.84 3.28 -38.71
N SER A 146 -1.90 3.96 -38.29
CA SER A 146 -1.81 4.97 -37.23
C SER A 146 -1.04 4.35 -36.05
N GLN A 147 0.09 4.96 -35.69
CA GLN A 147 0.90 4.44 -34.60
C GLN A 147 0.16 4.58 -33.26
N PRO A 148 0.26 3.58 -32.36
CA PRO A 148 -0.28 3.68 -31.01
C PRO A 148 0.32 4.88 -30.27
N LEU A 149 -0.54 5.72 -29.70
CA LEU A 149 -0.16 6.83 -28.85
C LEU A 149 0.25 6.26 -27.48
N THR A 150 1.55 6.27 -27.16
CA THR A 150 2.05 5.68 -25.91
C THR A 150 2.54 6.75 -24.92
N TYR A 151 2.02 6.72 -23.69
CA TYR A 151 2.48 7.50 -22.55
C TYR A 151 3.07 6.58 -21.49
N ALA A 152 4.22 6.93 -20.92
CA ALA A 152 4.83 6.17 -19.83
C ALA A 152 5.05 7.08 -18.62
N LEU A 153 4.47 6.65 -17.49
CA LEU A 153 4.72 7.17 -16.17
C LEU A 153 5.75 6.26 -15.51
N THR A 154 7.03 6.65 -15.57
CA THR A 154 8.13 5.87 -14.99
C THR A 154 8.84 6.70 -13.93
N GLY A 155 9.09 6.08 -12.76
CA GLY A 155 9.95 6.64 -11.71
C GLY A 155 9.45 7.92 -11.01
N THR A 156 8.18 8.27 -11.17
CA THR A 156 7.56 9.46 -10.58
C THR A 156 6.82 9.16 -9.28
N VAL A 157 6.33 7.93 -9.12
CA VAL A 157 5.86 7.37 -7.87
C VAL A 157 6.81 6.22 -7.54
N ALA A 158 7.33 6.18 -6.32
CA ALA A 158 8.13 5.04 -5.89
C ALA A 158 7.25 3.78 -5.99
N ASP A 159 7.74 2.75 -6.68
CA ASP A 159 7.08 1.44 -6.75
C ASP A 159 5.78 1.39 -7.59
N LEU A 160 5.63 2.29 -8.57
CA LEU A 160 4.53 2.24 -9.54
C LEU A 160 5.01 2.73 -10.91
N ASP A 161 4.91 1.86 -11.91
CA ASP A 161 5.14 2.18 -13.32
C ASP A 161 3.83 2.00 -14.09
N VAL A 162 3.36 3.04 -14.77
CA VAL A 162 2.12 2.98 -15.56
C VAL A 162 2.40 3.32 -17.02
N ARG A 163 1.92 2.50 -17.93
CA ARG A 163 1.97 2.77 -19.37
C ARG A 163 0.56 2.83 -19.93
N ILE A 164 0.30 3.83 -20.75
CA ILE A 164 -0.98 4.02 -21.41
C ILE A 164 -0.72 3.94 -22.91
N SER A 165 -1.46 3.10 -23.62
CA SER A 165 -1.49 3.08 -25.07
C SER A 165 -2.89 3.39 -25.56
N ALA A 166 -3.02 4.31 -26.52
CA ALA A 166 -4.27 4.57 -27.21
C ALA A 166 -4.12 4.26 -28.70
N GLU A 167 -4.98 3.38 -29.21
CA GLU A 167 -5.03 2.99 -30.61
C GLU A 167 -6.37 3.39 -31.22
N PRO A 168 -6.43 3.84 -32.48
CA PRO A 168 -7.71 4.13 -33.11
C PRO A 168 -8.53 2.84 -33.23
N ALA A 169 -9.79 2.91 -32.82
CA ALA A 169 -10.69 1.77 -32.80
C ALA A 169 -10.89 1.24 -34.22
N ARG A 170 -10.69 -0.07 -34.43
CA ARG A 170 -10.74 -0.69 -35.77
C ARG A 170 -12.06 -0.48 -36.51
N ARG A 171 -13.15 -0.27 -35.77
CA ARG A 171 -14.50 -0.07 -36.31
C ARG A 171 -14.85 1.41 -36.52
N ASN A 172 -14.17 2.32 -35.85
CA ASN A 172 -14.41 3.75 -35.95
C ASN A 172 -13.10 4.53 -35.73
N PRO A 173 -12.45 5.02 -36.80
CA PRO A 173 -11.17 5.72 -36.68
C PRO A 173 -11.26 7.07 -35.96
N ASP A 174 -12.47 7.59 -35.72
CA ASP A 174 -12.70 8.77 -34.88
C ASP A 174 -12.78 8.45 -33.37
N ARG A 175 -12.68 7.16 -33.00
CA ARG A 175 -12.63 6.68 -31.62
C ARG A 175 -11.31 6.00 -31.33
N TYR A 176 -10.93 5.95 -30.06
CA TYR A 176 -9.70 5.34 -29.59
C TYR A 176 -10.01 4.32 -28.50
N ASP A 177 -9.42 3.13 -28.65
CA ASP A 177 -9.33 2.12 -27.59
C ASP A 177 -8.13 2.48 -26.71
N VAL A 178 -8.34 2.53 -25.40
CA VAL A 178 -7.31 2.91 -24.42
C VAL A 178 -6.95 1.70 -23.57
N GLU A 179 -5.68 1.32 -23.61
CA GLU A 179 -5.11 0.28 -22.77
C GLU A 179 -4.21 0.91 -21.71
N VAL A 180 -4.38 0.49 -20.47
CA VAL A 180 -3.58 0.91 -19.32
C VAL A 180 -2.87 -0.30 -18.73
N ASP A 181 -1.55 -0.30 -18.81
CA ASP A 181 -0.64 -1.24 -18.16
C ASP A 181 -0.17 -0.66 -16.83
N VAL A 182 -0.35 -1.42 -15.75
CA VAL A 182 0.08 -1.05 -14.40
C VAL A 182 1.06 -2.09 -13.88
N ASP A 183 2.29 -1.67 -13.58
CA ASP A 183 3.30 -2.49 -12.92
C ASP A 183 3.60 -1.93 -11.52
N ILE A 184 3.59 -2.82 -10.53
CA ILE A 184 3.79 -2.51 -9.11
C ILE A 184 4.89 -3.46 -8.62
N PRO A 185 6.17 -3.06 -8.66
CA PRO A 185 7.29 -3.94 -8.34
C PRO A 185 7.18 -4.62 -6.96
N SER A 186 6.64 -3.95 -5.94
CA SER A 186 6.45 -4.53 -4.59
C SER A 186 5.44 -5.66 -4.53
N ARG A 187 4.51 -5.77 -5.50
CA ARG A 187 3.60 -6.92 -5.60
C ARG A 187 4.29 -8.16 -6.17
N GLY A 188 5.62 -8.12 -6.35
CA GLY A 188 6.40 -9.18 -6.96
C GLY A 188 6.40 -9.12 -8.48
N GLY A 189 5.87 -8.03 -9.06
CA GLY A 189 5.71 -7.85 -10.50
C GLY A 189 4.77 -8.87 -11.12
N TRP A 190 4.86 -9.00 -12.43
CA TRP A 190 4.13 -10.01 -13.18
C TRP A 190 4.32 -11.43 -12.60
N PRO A 191 3.24 -12.24 -12.43
CA PRO A 191 1.85 -12.04 -12.81
C PRO A 191 0.90 -11.63 -11.64
N ASN A 192 1.41 -11.00 -10.58
CA ASN A 192 0.62 -10.70 -9.38
C ASN A 192 0.02 -9.29 -9.41
N LEU A 193 -0.41 -8.84 -10.60
CA LEU A 193 -0.83 -7.46 -10.86
C LEU A 193 -2.36 -7.29 -10.96
N ALA A 194 -3.11 -8.37 -10.71
CA ALA A 194 -4.58 -8.35 -10.74
C ALA A 194 -5.21 -7.52 -9.62
N GLY A 195 -6.41 -6.99 -9.89
CA GLY A 195 -7.27 -6.37 -8.89
C GLY A 195 -6.94 -4.91 -8.58
N SER A 196 -6.08 -4.26 -9.37
CA SER A 196 -5.92 -2.80 -9.32
C SER A 196 -7.08 -2.16 -10.08
N VAL A 197 -7.79 -1.24 -9.43
CA VAL A 197 -8.93 -0.56 -10.05
C VAL A 197 -8.43 0.61 -10.88
N VAL A 198 -8.74 0.61 -12.18
CA VAL A 198 -8.50 1.71 -13.10
C VAL A 198 -9.84 2.36 -13.43
N VAL A 199 -9.94 3.66 -13.22
CA VAL A 199 -11.15 4.43 -13.52
C VAL A 199 -10.83 5.44 -14.62
N LEU A 200 -11.57 5.38 -15.71
CA LEU A 200 -11.48 6.35 -16.78
C LEU A 200 -12.48 7.49 -16.52
N LEU A 201 -11.98 8.70 -16.34
CA LEU A 201 -12.79 9.90 -16.18
C LEU A 201 -12.75 10.75 -17.46
N VAL A 202 -13.91 11.14 -17.96
CA VAL A 202 -14.05 12.09 -19.08
C VAL A 202 -14.71 13.36 -18.54
N GLN A 203 -14.03 14.51 -18.68
CA GLN A 203 -14.53 15.79 -18.14
C GLN A 203 -14.89 15.78 -16.64
N SER A 204 -14.20 14.93 -15.85
CA SER A 204 -14.47 14.69 -14.42
C SER A 204 -15.72 13.85 -14.11
N GLU A 205 -16.37 13.30 -15.13
CA GLU A 205 -17.41 12.28 -14.99
C GLU A 205 -16.81 10.89 -15.21
N GLU A 206 -17.25 9.91 -14.43
CA GLU A 206 -16.81 8.52 -14.59
C GLU A 206 -17.37 7.95 -15.89
N PHE A 207 -16.48 7.67 -16.83
CA PHE A 207 -16.85 7.07 -18.11
C PHE A 207 -16.93 5.55 -17.97
N ASP A 208 -15.91 4.94 -17.38
CA ASP A 208 -15.87 3.50 -17.15
C ASP A 208 -14.88 3.14 -16.03
N ARG A 209 -15.04 1.93 -15.47
CA ARG A 209 -14.20 1.38 -14.41
C ARG A 209 -13.87 -0.07 -14.72
N GLN A 210 -12.58 -0.37 -14.76
CA GLN A 210 -12.04 -1.70 -15.02
C GLN A 210 -11.08 -2.13 -13.92
N GLU A 211 -11.01 -3.44 -13.67
CA GLU A 211 -9.97 -4.02 -12.83
C GLU A 211 -8.85 -4.56 -13.72
N THR A 212 -7.60 -4.39 -13.29
CA THR A 212 -6.47 -4.97 -13.99
C THR A 212 -6.53 -6.48 -13.95
N ASP A 213 -6.23 -7.11 -15.08
CA ASP A 213 -6.03 -8.55 -15.17
C ASP A 213 -4.73 -8.99 -14.46
N ALA A 214 -4.42 -10.30 -14.52
CA ALA A 214 -3.17 -10.85 -13.96
C ALA A 214 -1.89 -10.24 -14.57
N PHE A 215 -2.00 -9.57 -15.72
CA PHE A 215 -0.90 -8.89 -16.40
C PHE A 215 -0.80 -7.41 -16.04
N GLY A 216 -1.72 -6.89 -15.22
CA GLY A 216 -1.77 -5.47 -14.88
C GLY A 216 -2.50 -4.63 -15.93
N LYS A 217 -3.25 -5.25 -16.85
CA LYS A 217 -3.89 -4.57 -17.98
C LYS A 217 -5.36 -4.24 -17.70
N ALA A 218 -5.74 -3.00 -18.01
CA ALA A 218 -7.13 -2.56 -18.08
C ALA A 218 -7.40 -1.97 -19.48
N LEU A 219 -8.44 -2.48 -20.16
CA LEU A 219 -8.83 -2.05 -21.50
C LEU A 219 -10.15 -1.29 -21.43
N PHE A 220 -10.16 -0.11 -22.05
CA PHE A 220 -11.34 0.73 -22.21
C PHE A 220 -11.65 0.86 -23.71
N GLU A 221 -12.75 0.24 -24.13
CA GLU A 221 -13.28 0.34 -25.49
C GLU A 221 -14.27 1.52 -25.57
N ASN A 222 -14.23 2.28 -26.66
CA ASN A 222 -15.17 3.38 -26.93
C ASN A 222 -15.96 3.16 -28.22
#